data_AF-A0A5J4RCG5-F1
#
_entry.id   AF-A0A5J4RCG5-F1
#
_cell.length_a   1.000
_cell.length_b   1.000
_cell.length_c   1.000
_cell.angle_alpha   90.00
_cell.angle_beta   90.00
_cell.angle_gamma   90.00
#
_symmetry.space_group_name_H-M   'P 1'
#
loop_
_entity.id
_entity.type
_entity.pdbx_description
1 polymer ?
#
loop_
_entity_poly.entity_id
_entity_poly.type
_entity_poly.pdbx_seq_one_letter_code
_entity_poly.pdbx_strand_id
1 'polypeptide(L)'
;MKEYRFTLQAYKGVSTRYTCPQCGRRRTFVRYTDRENNTHFPEYVGRCNREDTCGYHYTPKQYFSEHPETKKTTGTWIKPVPIRVKPTSFIDAELVVKSLNKYEDNHLYMFLCKLFDRQTVWDLMQRYRVGTANHWKGSTVFWQTDMQGRVRTGKIMLYNPDTGRRVKLPHNHITWAHSFLKYEDFNLKQCFFGMHLLADKSKPVAIVESEKTAMIASIYVPEYI
;
A
#
# COMPACT_ATOMS: atom_id res chain seq x y z
N MET A 1 -13.61 -4.76 15.52
CA MET A 1 -14.11 -4.57 14.13
C MET A 1 -15.35 -5.43 13.98
N LYS A 2 -16.46 -4.90 13.45
CA LYS A 2 -17.64 -5.73 13.15
C LYS A 2 -17.29 -6.68 12.00
N GLU A 3 -17.47 -7.97 12.21
CA GLU A 3 -17.27 -8.98 11.17
C GLU A 3 -18.54 -9.11 10.34
N TYR A 4 -18.43 -8.87 9.03
CA TYR A 4 -19.54 -9.01 8.09
C TYR A 4 -19.47 -10.38 7.42
N ARG A 5 -20.60 -11.11 7.39
CA ARG A 5 -20.73 -12.43 6.73
C ARG A 5 -20.42 -12.35 5.23
N PHE A 6 -20.96 -11.34 4.55
CA PHE A 6 -20.72 -11.13 3.12
C PHE A 6 -19.61 -10.11 2.91
N THR A 7 -18.53 -10.53 2.26
CA THR A 7 -17.37 -9.66 1.98
C THR A 7 -16.96 -9.72 0.52
N LEU A 8 -16.32 -8.66 0.03
CA LEU A 8 -15.68 -8.71 -1.29
C LEU A 8 -14.54 -9.74 -1.27
N GLN A 9 -14.39 -10.48 -2.36
CA GLN A 9 -13.34 -11.47 -2.53
C GLN A 9 -11.95 -10.83 -2.27
N ALA A 10 -11.15 -11.47 -1.41
CA ALA A 10 -9.81 -10.98 -1.10
C ALA A 10 -8.91 -11.00 -2.34
N TYR A 11 -8.17 -9.92 -2.55
CA TYR A 11 -7.25 -9.81 -3.67
C TYR A 11 -6.06 -10.75 -3.51
N LYS A 12 -5.79 -11.60 -4.52
CA LYS A 12 -4.50 -12.30 -4.66
C LYS A 12 -3.66 -11.75 -5.82
N GLY A 13 -4.13 -10.70 -6.49
CA GLY A 13 -3.45 -10.03 -7.60
C GLY A 13 -4.43 -9.41 -8.61
N VAL A 14 -3.93 -8.66 -9.59
CA VAL A 14 -4.78 -8.03 -10.64
C VAL A 14 -5.46 -9.08 -11.53
N SER A 15 -4.87 -10.27 -11.64
CA SER A 15 -5.44 -11.44 -12.35
C SER A 15 -6.68 -12.01 -11.66
N THR A 16 -6.85 -11.80 -10.35
CA THR A 16 -8.03 -12.26 -9.59
C THR A 16 -9.24 -11.35 -9.72
N ARG A 17 -9.16 -10.31 -10.56
CA ARG A 17 -10.25 -9.37 -10.82
C ARG A 17 -10.97 -9.73 -12.12
N TYR A 18 -12.27 -9.56 -12.11
CA TYR A 18 -13.15 -9.89 -13.22
C TYR A 18 -13.42 -8.68 -14.12
N THR A 19 -14.12 -8.94 -15.22
CA THR A 19 -14.68 -7.91 -16.08
C THR A 19 -15.90 -7.29 -15.40
N CYS A 20 -15.96 -5.95 -15.36
CA CYS A 20 -17.12 -5.26 -14.82
C CYS A 20 -18.34 -5.45 -15.75
N PRO A 21 -19.51 -5.85 -15.24
CA PRO A 21 -20.71 -6.03 -16.07
C PRO A 21 -21.25 -4.70 -16.60
N GLN A 22 -21.03 -3.57 -15.91
CA GLN A 22 -21.52 -2.26 -16.36
C GLN A 22 -20.61 -1.62 -17.41
N CYS A 23 -19.29 -1.56 -17.18
CA CYS A 23 -18.37 -0.84 -18.08
C CYS A 23 -17.54 -1.74 -19.00
N GLY A 24 -17.68 -3.07 -18.92
CA GLY A 24 -16.95 -4.03 -19.74
C GLY A 24 -15.42 -4.06 -19.53
N ARG A 25 -14.88 -3.27 -18.59
CA ARG A 25 -13.43 -3.20 -18.35
C ARG A 25 -12.95 -4.46 -17.60
N ARG A 26 -12.01 -5.17 -18.23
CA ARG A 26 -11.34 -6.33 -17.63
C ARG A 26 -10.54 -5.96 -16.39
N ARG A 27 -10.46 -6.88 -15.43
CA ARG A 27 -9.62 -6.77 -14.21
C ARG A 27 -9.94 -5.55 -13.33
N THR A 28 -11.18 -5.11 -13.30
CA THR A 28 -11.64 -3.97 -12.47
C THR A 28 -12.73 -4.34 -11.49
N PHE A 29 -13.31 -5.53 -11.58
CA PHE A 29 -14.48 -5.93 -10.82
C PHE A 29 -14.16 -7.01 -9.78
N VAL A 30 -14.81 -6.90 -8.63
CA VAL A 30 -14.64 -7.79 -7.47
C VAL A 30 -15.99 -8.29 -7.02
N ARG A 31 -16.14 -9.61 -6.92
CA ARG A 31 -17.39 -10.27 -6.54
C ARG A 31 -17.53 -10.33 -5.02
N TYR A 32 -18.77 -10.35 -4.54
CA TYR A 32 -19.07 -10.69 -3.15
C TYR A 32 -18.99 -12.21 -2.92
N THR A 33 -18.51 -12.60 -1.74
CA THR A 33 -18.43 -13.99 -1.28
C THR A 33 -19.05 -14.10 0.11
N ASP A 34 -19.75 -15.20 0.37
CA ASP A 34 -20.23 -15.56 1.70
C ASP A 34 -19.11 -16.28 2.47
N ARG A 35 -18.68 -15.73 3.60
CA ARG A 35 -17.63 -16.35 4.44
C ARG A 35 -18.07 -17.70 5.01
N GLU A 36 -19.37 -17.91 5.16
CA GLU A 36 -19.92 -19.16 5.65
C GLU A 36 -20.15 -20.17 4.51
N ASN A 37 -19.88 -19.80 3.25
CA ASN A 37 -20.14 -20.58 2.03
C ASN A 37 -21.60 -21.06 1.86
N ASN A 38 -22.54 -20.48 2.62
CA ASN A 38 -23.95 -20.80 2.57
C ASN A 38 -24.65 -20.19 1.34
N THR A 39 -24.03 -19.19 0.70
CA THR A 39 -24.59 -18.47 -0.45
C THR A 39 -23.54 -18.34 -1.54
N HIS A 40 -23.88 -18.79 -2.75
CA HIS A 40 -23.11 -18.48 -3.95
C HIS A 40 -23.80 -17.35 -4.71
N PHE A 41 -23.20 -16.17 -4.70
CA PHE A 41 -23.75 -15.03 -5.43
C PHE A 41 -23.52 -15.19 -6.95
N PRO A 42 -24.45 -14.70 -7.78
CA PRO A 42 -24.21 -14.57 -9.22
C PRO A 42 -23.00 -13.70 -9.54
N GLU A 43 -22.45 -13.91 -10.73
CA GLU A 43 -21.21 -13.27 -11.19
C GLU A 43 -21.25 -11.74 -11.25
N TYR A 44 -22.43 -11.14 -11.25
CA TYR A 44 -22.66 -9.70 -11.30
C TYR A 44 -22.78 -9.04 -9.92
N VAL A 45 -22.87 -9.80 -8.82
CA VAL A 45 -22.93 -9.23 -7.46
C VAL A 45 -21.53 -8.86 -6.99
N GLY A 46 -21.23 -7.56 -6.91
CA GLY A 46 -19.88 -7.07 -6.64
C GLY A 46 -19.73 -5.56 -6.77
N ARG A 47 -18.47 -5.12 -6.78
CA ARG A 47 -18.08 -3.70 -6.90
C ARG A 47 -17.00 -3.51 -7.96
N CYS A 48 -17.12 -2.45 -8.74
CA CYS A 48 -16.08 -1.99 -9.65
C CYS A 48 -15.13 -1.03 -8.92
N ASN A 49 -13.82 -1.23 -9.11
CA ASN A 49 -12.79 -0.38 -8.53
C ASN A 49 -12.65 0.99 -9.20
N ARG A 50 -13.34 1.20 -10.34
CA ARG A 50 -13.41 2.50 -11.02
C ARG A 50 -14.55 3.32 -10.43
N GLU A 51 -14.47 3.64 -9.15
CA GLU A 51 -15.58 4.28 -8.41
C GLU A 51 -15.94 5.64 -9.01
N ASP A 52 -14.94 6.46 -9.33
CA ASP A 52 -15.15 7.81 -9.86
C ASP A 52 -15.70 7.86 -11.29
N THR A 53 -15.54 6.77 -12.07
CA THR A 53 -15.89 6.77 -13.51
C THR A 53 -16.95 5.75 -13.90
N CYS A 54 -17.09 4.66 -13.14
CA CYS A 54 -18.10 3.62 -13.39
C CYS A 54 -19.11 3.55 -12.24
N GLY A 55 -18.63 3.58 -10.99
CA GLY A 55 -19.50 3.53 -9.81
C GLY A 55 -20.29 2.23 -9.59
N TYR A 56 -20.10 1.19 -10.43
CA TYR A 56 -20.89 -0.04 -10.31
C TYR A 56 -20.70 -0.70 -8.94
N HIS A 57 -21.78 -0.82 -8.17
CA HIS A 57 -21.80 -1.52 -6.90
C HIS A 57 -23.16 -2.16 -6.68
N TYR A 58 -23.22 -3.48 -6.88
CA TYR A 58 -24.39 -4.30 -6.61
C TYR A 58 -24.13 -5.16 -5.37
N THR A 59 -24.76 -4.78 -4.26
CA THR A 59 -24.53 -5.33 -2.93
C THR A 59 -25.35 -6.59 -2.68
N PRO A 60 -24.92 -7.46 -1.73
CA PRO A 60 -25.76 -8.57 -1.25
C PRO A 60 -27.12 -8.10 -0.75
N LYS A 61 -27.20 -6.91 -0.13
CA LYS A 61 -28.46 -6.34 0.35
C LYS A 61 -29.44 -6.08 -0.80
N GLN A 62 -28.98 -5.51 -1.92
CA GLN A 62 -29.79 -5.29 -3.11
C GLN A 62 -30.21 -6.64 -3.73
N TYR A 63 -29.26 -7.56 -3.88
CA TYR A 63 -29.54 -8.90 -4.40
C TYR A 63 -30.67 -9.62 -3.65
N PHE A 64 -30.59 -9.69 -2.31
CA PHE A 64 -31.63 -10.33 -1.49
C PHE A 64 -32.94 -9.54 -1.41
N SER A 65 -32.94 -8.24 -1.74
CA SER A 65 -34.16 -7.45 -1.85
C SER A 65 -34.92 -7.79 -3.15
N GLU A 66 -34.17 -8.06 -4.22
CA GLU A 66 -34.70 -8.36 -5.55
C GLU A 66 -34.97 -9.85 -5.77
N HIS A 67 -34.37 -10.73 -4.95
CA HIS A 67 -34.56 -12.19 -5.00
C HIS A 67 -35.00 -12.73 -3.63
N PRO A 68 -36.23 -12.42 -3.14
CA PRO A 68 -36.69 -12.81 -1.81
C PRO A 68 -36.70 -14.33 -1.57
N GLU A 69 -36.92 -15.13 -2.61
CA GLU A 69 -36.91 -16.60 -2.61
C GLU A 69 -35.53 -17.20 -2.30
N THR A 70 -34.45 -16.43 -2.48
CA THR A 70 -33.09 -16.84 -2.15
C THR A 70 -32.74 -16.63 -0.68
N LYS A 71 -33.59 -15.93 0.09
CA LYS A 71 -33.50 -15.87 1.55
C LYS A 71 -33.92 -17.21 2.15
N LYS A 72 -33.05 -18.21 2.08
CA LYS A 72 -33.23 -19.40 2.91
C LYS A 72 -33.29 -18.96 4.37
N THR A 73 -34.36 -19.41 5.02
CA THR A 73 -34.73 -19.23 6.42
C THR A 73 -33.51 -19.18 7.33
N THR A 74 -33.50 -18.20 8.24
CA THR A 74 -32.59 -18.03 9.38
C THR A 74 -31.97 -19.34 9.87
N GLY A 75 -30.81 -19.69 9.32
CA GLY A 75 -30.04 -20.88 9.68
C GLY A 75 -28.94 -20.47 10.64
N THR A 76 -29.10 -20.88 11.89
CA THR A 76 -28.07 -21.18 12.91
C THR A 76 -26.89 -20.21 13.02
N TRP A 77 -26.75 -19.59 14.20
CA TRP A 77 -25.51 -18.96 14.64
C TRP A 77 -24.36 -19.98 14.59
N ILE A 78 -23.63 -20.00 13.48
CA ILE A 78 -22.38 -20.76 13.36
C ILE A 78 -21.36 -20.03 14.24
N LYS A 79 -20.86 -20.71 15.28
CA LYS A 79 -19.75 -20.18 16.08
C LYS A 79 -18.60 -19.86 15.10
N PRO A 80 -18.08 -18.62 15.06
CA PRO A 80 -17.02 -18.28 14.14
C PRO A 80 -15.83 -19.20 14.40
N VAL A 81 -15.44 -19.96 13.37
CA VAL A 81 -14.18 -20.71 13.41
C VAL A 81 -13.07 -19.67 13.58
N PRO A 82 -12.19 -19.78 14.59
CA PRO A 82 -11.13 -18.81 14.77
C PRO A 82 -10.25 -18.78 13.52
N ILE A 83 -10.31 -17.67 12.76
CA ILE A 83 -9.43 -17.46 11.62
C ILE A 83 -8.02 -17.36 12.19
N ARG A 84 -7.15 -18.33 11.87
CA ARG A 84 -5.72 -18.23 12.17
C ARG A 84 -5.14 -17.07 11.36
N VAL A 85 -5.04 -15.90 11.98
CA VAL A 85 -4.42 -14.73 11.35
C VAL A 85 -2.93 -15.05 11.19
N LYS A 86 -2.46 -15.11 9.93
CA LYS A 86 -1.03 -15.29 9.65
C LYS A 86 -0.24 -14.20 10.40
N PRO A 87 0.87 -14.53 11.10
CA PRO A 87 1.68 -13.51 11.76
C PRO A 87 2.20 -12.51 10.73
N THR A 88 2.29 -11.24 11.11
CA THR A 88 2.84 -10.19 10.23
C THR A 88 4.33 -10.45 10.01
N SER A 89 4.78 -10.35 8.76
CA SER A 89 6.19 -10.47 8.42
C SER A 89 6.90 -9.10 8.50
N PHE A 90 8.20 -9.13 8.76
CA PHE A 90 9.04 -7.93 8.87
C PHE A 90 10.31 -8.11 8.06
N ILE A 91 10.90 -7.00 7.62
CA ILE A 91 12.23 -6.94 7.02
C ILE A 91 13.23 -6.61 8.14
N ASP A 92 14.45 -7.15 8.05
CA ASP A 92 15.51 -6.83 9.00
C ASP A 92 15.82 -5.32 9.00
N ALA A 93 15.85 -4.72 10.19
CA ALA A 93 16.18 -3.31 10.38
C ALA A 93 17.62 -2.99 9.95
N GLU A 94 18.51 -3.97 9.96
CA GLU A 94 19.88 -3.81 9.48
C GLU A 94 19.92 -3.40 7.99
N LEU A 95 18.96 -3.88 7.18
CA LEU A 95 18.85 -3.48 5.77
C LEU A 95 18.49 -2.00 5.60
N VAL A 96 17.72 -1.44 6.54
CA VAL A 96 17.46 0.01 6.56
C VAL A 96 18.78 0.73 6.76
N VAL A 97 19.50 0.43 7.83
CA VAL A 97 20.79 1.07 8.18
C VAL A 97 21.79 0.94 7.03
N LYS A 98 21.96 -0.27 6.47
CA LYS A 98 22.83 -0.54 5.32
C LYS A 98 22.44 0.21 4.05
N SER A 99 21.20 0.70 3.94
CA SER A 99 20.75 1.51 2.80
C SER A 99 20.94 3.02 3.00
N LEU A 100 21.16 3.51 4.23
CA LEU A 100 21.29 4.94 4.55
C LEU A 100 22.70 5.49 4.25
N ASN A 101 23.28 5.10 3.12
CA ASN A 101 24.59 5.53 2.65
C ASN A 101 24.61 5.66 1.12
N LYS A 102 25.78 6.05 0.58
CA LYS A 102 26.02 6.23 -0.87
C LYS A 102 24.97 7.11 -1.54
N TYR A 103 24.56 8.17 -0.86
CA TYR A 103 23.56 9.08 -1.42
C TYR A 103 24.04 9.81 -2.68
N GLU A 104 25.36 9.88 -2.87
CA GLU A 104 25.95 10.42 -4.09
C GLU A 104 25.67 9.57 -5.34
N ASP A 105 25.15 8.35 -5.18
CA ASP A 105 24.62 7.53 -6.28
C ASP A 105 23.09 7.60 -6.36
N ASN A 106 22.40 8.16 -5.36
CA ASN A 106 20.94 8.15 -5.25
C ASN A 106 20.32 9.32 -6.04
N HIS A 107 19.55 9.00 -7.08
CA HIS A 107 19.03 10.04 -7.98
C HIS A 107 18.02 10.98 -7.30
N LEU A 108 17.28 10.53 -6.28
CA LEU A 108 16.40 11.42 -5.53
C LEU A 108 17.22 12.41 -4.71
N TYR A 109 18.27 11.94 -4.03
CA TYR A 109 19.18 12.80 -3.28
C TYR A 109 19.84 13.84 -4.20
N MET A 110 20.40 13.40 -5.33
CA MET A 110 21.00 14.30 -6.32
C MET A 110 20.03 15.40 -6.76
N PHE A 111 18.76 15.05 -7.03
CA PHE A 111 17.74 16.02 -7.38
C PHE A 111 17.46 17.00 -6.24
N LEU A 112 17.29 16.50 -5.01
CA LEU A 112 17.01 17.34 -3.85
C LEU A 112 18.17 18.29 -3.54
N CYS A 113 19.43 17.88 -3.74
CA CYS A 113 20.61 18.74 -3.60
C CYS A 113 20.72 19.86 -4.64
N LYS A 114 19.88 19.85 -5.69
CA LYS A 114 19.73 21.00 -6.60
C LYS A 114 18.77 22.05 -6.05
N LEU A 115 17.94 21.68 -5.08
CA LEU A 115 16.93 22.54 -4.47
C LEU A 115 17.34 23.04 -3.07
N PHE A 116 18.10 22.23 -2.35
CA PHE A 116 18.51 22.49 -0.96
C PHE A 116 19.99 22.16 -0.78
N ASP A 117 20.61 22.68 0.29
CA ASP A 117 22.00 22.36 0.61
C ASP A 117 22.17 20.87 0.98
N ARG A 118 23.38 20.33 0.78
CA ARG A 118 23.66 18.91 0.96
C ARG A 118 23.42 18.42 2.38
N GLN A 119 23.71 19.23 3.40
CA GLN A 119 23.54 18.81 4.79
C GLN A 119 22.06 18.66 5.14
N THR A 120 21.23 19.63 4.75
CA THR A 120 19.77 19.56 4.91
C THR A 120 19.19 18.32 4.24
N VAL A 121 19.60 18.01 3.01
CA VAL A 121 19.11 16.83 2.29
C VAL A 121 19.60 15.54 2.94
N TRP A 122 20.86 15.49 3.39
CA TRP A 122 21.40 14.34 4.11
C TRP A 122 20.58 14.05 5.36
N ASP A 123 20.36 15.06 6.21
CA ASP A 123 19.60 14.94 7.45
C ASP A 123 18.14 14.55 7.18
N LEU A 124 17.55 15.06 6.10
CA LEU A 124 16.22 14.69 5.64
C LEU A 124 16.12 13.20 5.26
N MET A 125 17.09 12.69 4.50
CA MET A 125 17.14 11.27 4.10
C MET A 125 17.30 10.38 5.33
N GLN A 126 18.17 10.76 6.28
CA GLN A 126 18.36 10.03 7.54
C GLN A 126 17.08 10.03 8.39
N ARG A 127 16.48 11.21 8.62
CA ARG A 127 15.27 11.38 9.43
C ARG A 127 14.11 10.53 8.92
N TYR A 128 13.85 10.58 7.61
CA TYR A 128 12.78 9.79 6.99
C TYR A 128 13.15 8.34 6.68
N ARG A 129 14.39 7.91 6.98
CA ARG A 129 14.91 6.57 6.65
C ARG A 129 14.75 6.26 5.16
N VAL A 130 15.21 7.17 4.31
CA VAL A 130 15.21 7.00 2.86
C VAL A 130 16.56 6.53 2.41
N GLY A 131 16.62 5.31 1.89
CA GLY A 131 17.87 4.65 1.52
C GLY A 131 18.17 4.68 0.03
N THR A 132 19.40 4.28 -0.28
CA THR A 132 19.85 3.94 -1.63
C THR A 132 19.64 2.44 -1.86
N ALA A 133 18.99 2.09 -2.98
CA ALA A 133 18.71 0.72 -3.37
C ALA A 133 19.50 0.34 -4.62
N ASN A 134 19.93 -0.92 -4.68
CA ASN A 134 20.73 -1.45 -5.79
C ASN A 134 19.88 -2.20 -6.83
N HIS A 135 18.56 -2.01 -6.85
CA HIS A 135 17.70 -2.68 -7.83
C HIS A 135 17.84 -2.06 -9.22
N TRP A 136 17.84 -0.74 -9.30
CA TRP A 136 18.25 0.03 -10.47
C TRP A 136 19.34 1.01 -10.08
N LYS A 137 20.23 1.34 -11.01
CA LYS A 137 21.29 2.33 -10.76
C LYS A 137 20.65 3.65 -10.28
N GLY A 138 21.00 4.06 -9.07
CA GLY A 138 20.50 5.25 -8.40
C GLY A 138 19.06 5.20 -7.89
N SER A 139 18.49 4.00 -7.74
CA SER A 139 17.17 3.84 -7.13
C SER A 139 17.16 4.17 -5.65
N THR A 140 16.01 4.66 -5.18
CA THR A 140 15.75 5.04 -3.80
C THR A 140 14.83 4.00 -3.16
N VAL A 141 14.97 3.75 -1.86
CA VAL A 141 14.00 2.98 -1.07
C VAL A 141 13.36 3.84 0.01
N PHE A 142 12.03 3.91 0.02
CA PHE A 142 11.26 4.52 1.11
C PHE A 142 10.82 3.43 2.08
N TRP A 143 11.47 3.35 3.24
CA TRP A 143 11.15 2.34 4.24
C TRP A 143 9.85 2.69 4.98
N GLN A 144 8.98 1.69 5.16
CA GLN A 144 7.78 1.77 5.97
C GLN A 144 8.06 1.12 7.31
N THR A 145 8.38 1.93 8.31
CA THR A 145 8.64 1.49 9.68
C THR A 145 7.50 1.90 10.59
N ASP A 146 7.00 0.97 11.40
CA ASP A 146 5.98 1.29 12.40
C ASP A 146 6.54 2.03 13.62
N MET A 147 5.65 2.49 14.50
CA MET A 147 6.01 3.23 15.73
C MET A 147 6.87 2.42 16.71
N GLN A 148 6.95 1.08 16.56
CA GLN A 148 7.83 0.22 17.36
C GLN A 148 9.19 0.01 16.70
N GLY A 149 9.49 0.70 15.60
CA GLY A 149 10.75 0.54 14.89
C GLY A 149 10.82 -0.68 13.97
N ARG A 150 9.72 -1.44 13.79
CA ARG A 150 9.71 -2.65 12.98
C ARG A 150 9.47 -2.33 11.51
N VAL A 151 10.31 -2.87 10.63
CA VAL A 151 10.24 -2.59 9.18
C VAL A 151 9.18 -3.48 8.53
N ARG A 152 8.09 -2.85 8.07
CA ARG A 152 6.94 -3.56 7.48
C ARG A 152 7.18 -3.87 6.02
N THR A 153 7.79 -2.94 5.31
CA THR A 153 8.29 -3.12 3.95
C THR A 153 9.12 -1.90 3.53
N GLY A 154 9.56 -1.85 2.27
CA GLY A 154 10.13 -0.67 1.64
C GLY A 154 9.64 -0.56 0.20
N LYS A 155 9.45 0.66 -0.29
CA LYS A 155 9.05 0.93 -1.67
C LYS A 155 10.27 1.43 -2.44
N ILE A 156 10.75 0.63 -3.39
CA ILE A 156 11.91 0.94 -4.21
C ILE A 156 11.42 1.65 -5.47
N MET A 157 12.02 2.80 -5.79
CA MET A 157 11.63 3.68 -6.89
C MET A 157 12.83 4.29 -7.59
N LEU A 158 12.78 4.45 -8.90
CA LEU A 158 13.77 5.21 -9.65
C LEU A 158 13.26 6.62 -10.00
N TYR A 159 14.09 7.62 -9.71
CA TYR A 159 13.87 9.01 -10.09
C TYR A 159 14.88 9.44 -11.16
N ASN A 160 14.50 10.43 -11.96
CA ASN A 160 15.42 11.16 -12.81
C ASN A 160 16.13 12.25 -11.96
N PRO A 161 17.48 12.31 -11.94
CA PRO A 161 18.24 13.20 -11.06
C PRO A 161 18.17 14.69 -11.44
N ASP A 162 17.67 15.01 -12.65
CA ASP A 162 17.53 16.39 -13.11
C ASP A 162 16.15 16.96 -12.84
N THR A 163 15.11 16.16 -13.01
CA THR A 163 13.71 16.61 -12.95
C THR A 163 13.00 16.18 -11.66
N GLY A 164 13.55 15.21 -10.92
CA GLY A 164 12.91 14.62 -9.75
C GLY A 164 11.62 13.86 -10.08
N ARG A 165 11.37 13.58 -11.35
CA ARG A 165 10.21 12.80 -11.82
C ARG A 165 10.53 11.31 -11.76
N ARG A 166 9.50 10.50 -11.51
CA ARG A 166 9.61 9.03 -11.53
C ARG A 166 9.90 8.54 -12.94
N VAL A 167 10.84 7.61 -13.09
CA VAL A 167 11.15 6.97 -14.38
C VAL A 167 10.10 5.91 -14.70
N LYS A 168 9.30 6.15 -15.75
CA LYS A 168 8.17 5.27 -16.15
C LYS A 168 8.40 4.52 -17.46
N LEU A 169 9.49 4.83 -18.17
CA LEU A 169 9.84 4.23 -19.46
C LEU A 169 11.22 3.55 -19.37
N PRO A 170 11.43 2.43 -20.09
CA PRO A 170 10.46 1.73 -20.95
C PRO A 170 9.34 1.02 -20.17
N HIS A 171 9.49 0.88 -18.85
CA HIS A 171 8.46 0.40 -17.93
C HIS A 171 8.54 1.15 -16.59
N ASN A 172 7.54 0.95 -15.72
CA ASN A 172 7.53 1.57 -14.41
C ASN A 172 8.65 0.99 -13.52
N HIS A 173 9.54 1.85 -13.02
CA HIS A 173 10.60 1.47 -12.11
C HIS A 173 10.14 1.63 -10.66
N ILE A 174 9.23 0.74 -10.26
CA ILE A 174 8.72 0.63 -8.90
C ILE A 174 8.61 -0.84 -8.49
N THR A 175 9.11 -1.18 -7.30
CA THR A 175 8.95 -2.51 -6.71
C THR A 175 8.90 -2.43 -5.19
N TRP A 176 8.50 -3.51 -4.54
CA TRP A 176 8.54 -3.64 -3.09
C TRP A 176 9.79 -4.37 -2.64
N ALA A 177 10.39 -3.93 -1.53
CA ALA A 177 11.61 -4.51 -0.99
C ALA A 177 11.45 -6.01 -0.70
N HIS A 178 10.32 -6.44 -0.12
CA HIS A 178 10.07 -7.85 0.16
C HIS A 178 9.98 -8.71 -1.11
N SER A 179 9.44 -8.16 -2.21
CA SER A 179 9.41 -8.82 -3.52
C SER A 179 10.80 -8.87 -4.16
N PHE A 180 11.56 -7.76 -4.07
CA PHE A 180 12.93 -7.67 -4.57
C PHE A 180 13.88 -8.63 -3.82
N LEU A 181 13.74 -8.74 -2.50
CA LEU A 181 14.49 -9.65 -1.64
C LEU A 181 14.00 -11.10 -1.73
N LYS A 182 12.94 -11.37 -2.50
CA LYS A 182 12.35 -12.70 -2.72
C LYS A 182 11.95 -13.42 -1.42
N TYR A 183 11.38 -12.68 -0.46
CA TYR A 183 10.87 -13.30 0.77
C TYR A 183 9.66 -14.17 0.44
N GLU A 184 9.77 -15.47 0.73
CA GLU A 184 8.67 -16.41 0.56
C GLU A 184 7.60 -16.16 1.64
N ASP A 185 6.34 -16.35 1.25
CA ASP A 185 5.22 -16.29 2.19
C ASP A 185 5.08 -14.98 3.00
N PHE A 186 5.66 -13.88 2.52
CA PHE A 186 5.67 -12.61 3.23
C PHE A 186 4.25 -12.06 3.49
N ASN A 187 3.85 -12.00 4.76
CA ASN A 187 2.58 -11.44 5.18
C ASN A 187 2.69 -9.92 5.37
N LEU A 188 2.52 -9.20 4.27
CA LEU A 188 2.58 -7.74 4.23
C LEU A 188 1.45 -7.11 5.04
N LYS A 189 1.81 -6.27 6.02
CA LYS A 189 0.90 -5.35 6.68
C LYS A 189 1.50 -3.96 6.68
N GLN A 190 1.11 -3.14 5.71
CA GLN A 190 1.71 -1.81 5.50
C GLN A 190 1.43 -0.84 6.65
N CYS A 191 2.30 0.17 6.76
CA CYS A 191 2.11 1.35 7.60
C CYS A 191 2.46 2.60 6.77
N PHE A 192 2.12 3.78 7.27
CA PHE A 192 2.47 5.02 6.58
C PHE A 192 3.98 5.22 6.54
N PHE A 193 4.48 5.80 5.45
CA PHE A 193 5.83 6.35 5.40
C PHE A 193 5.94 7.50 6.40
N GLY A 194 7.05 7.58 7.14
CA GLY A 194 7.22 8.56 8.23
C GLY A 194 6.49 8.21 9.53
N MET A 195 5.76 7.09 9.61
CA MET A 195 5.04 6.70 10.83
C MET A 195 5.95 6.53 12.05
N HIS A 196 7.21 6.17 11.86
CA HIS A 196 8.21 6.08 12.93
C HIS A 196 8.53 7.44 13.58
N LEU A 197 8.22 8.56 12.92
CA LEU A 197 8.39 9.91 13.46
C LEU A 197 7.29 10.29 14.46
N LEU A 198 6.13 9.61 14.43
CA LEU A 198 4.98 9.86 15.32
C LEU A 198 5.23 9.46 16.78
N ALA A 199 6.44 9.02 17.13
CA ALA A 199 6.87 8.91 18.51
C ALA A 199 6.89 10.29 19.19
N ASP A 200 7.21 11.35 18.44
CA ASP A 200 7.02 12.72 18.88
C ASP A 200 5.54 13.10 18.76
N LYS A 201 4.91 13.41 19.90
CA LYS A 201 3.50 13.81 19.99
C LYS A 201 3.32 15.32 20.17
N SER A 202 4.40 16.10 20.14
CA SER A 202 4.35 17.54 20.30
C SER A 202 3.87 18.28 19.05
N LYS A 203 3.96 17.63 17.88
CA LYS A 203 3.64 18.22 16.58
C LYS A 203 2.35 17.67 15.99
N PRO A 204 1.52 18.50 15.34
CA PRO A 204 0.42 18.01 14.51
C PRO A 204 0.91 17.14 13.35
N VAL A 205 0.05 16.23 12.89
CA VAL A 205 0.35 15.28 11.80
C VAL A 205 -0.29 15.77 10.51
N ALA A 206 0.50 15.88 9.44
CA ALA A 206 0.03 16.19 8.10
C ALA A 206 0.01 14.93 7.22
N ILE A 207 -1.05 14.76 6.42
CA ILE A 207 -1.16 13.65 5.46
C ILE A 207 -1.01 14.22 4.05
N VAL A 208 -0.10 13.63 3.28
CA VAL A 208 0.19 14.03 1.89
C VAL A 208 0.14 12.82 0.96
N GLU A 209 0.03 13.09 -0.35
CA GLU A 209 -0.15 12.05 -1.37
C GLU A 209 1.10 11.15 -1.55
N SER A 210 2.31 11.67 -1.31
CA SER A 210 3.54 10.95 -1.67
C SER A 210 4.68 11.11 -0.67
N GLU A 211 5.57 10.13 -0.67
CA GLU A 211 6.76 10.10 0.19
C GLU A 211 7.69 11.28 -0.07
N LYS A 212 7.91 11.61 -1.36
CA LYS A 212 8.71 12.77 -1.77
C LYS A 212 8.09 14.10 -1.30
N THR A 213 6.75 14.21 -1.36
CA THR A 213 6.03 15.39 -0.87
C THR A 213 6.22 15.54 0.64
N ALA A 214 6.12 14.46 1.41
CA ALA A 214 6.32 14.50 2.86
C ALA A 214 7.71 15.04 3.23
N MET A 215 8.74 14.54 2.55
CA MET A 215 10.12 14.98 2.75
C MET A 215 10.30 16.48 2.45
N ILE A 216 9.91 16.92 1.25
CA ILE A 216 10.09 18.33 0.84
C ILE A 216 9.26 19.26 1.73
N ALA A 217 8.00 18.90 2.03
CA ALA A 217 7.14 19.70 2.88
C ALA A 217 7.73 19.88 4.28
N SER A 218 8.36 18.85 4.86
CA SER A 218 8.95 18.95 6.21
C SER A 218 10.09 19.97 6.35
N ILE A 219 10.68 20.40 5.23
CA ILE A 219 11.64 21.51 5.21
C ILE A 219 10.90 22.86 5.36
N TYR A 220 9.77 23.01 4.69
CA TYR A 220 9.02 24.27 4.66
C TYR A 220 8.05 24.46 5.84
N VAL A 221 7.53 23.37 6.39
CA VAL A 221 6.58 23.37 7.52
C VAL A 221 7.08 22.45 8.66
N PRO A 222 8.24 22.76 9.27
CA PRO A 222 8.89 21.90 10.25
C PRO A 222 8.10 21.68 11.56
N GLU A 223 7.04 22.46 11.78
CA GLU A 223 6.09 22.35 12.88
C GLU A 223 5.15 21.14 12.74
N TYR A 224 5.07 20.51 11.57
CA TYR A 224 4.32 19.27 11.34
C TYR A 224 5.23 18.05 11.27
N ILE A 225 4.62 16.86 11.46
CA ILE A 225 5.18 15.57 11.07
C ILE A 225 4.46 15.06 9.81
#